data_AF-A0A662RDG9-F1
#
_entry.id   AF-A0A662RDG9-F1
#
_cell.length_a   1.000
_cell.length_b   1.000
_cell.length_c   1.000
_cell.angle_alpha   90.00
_cell.angle_beta   90.00
_cell.angle_gamma   90.00
#
_symmetry.space_group_name_H-M   'P 1'
#
loop_
_entity.id
_entity.type
_entity.pdbx_description
1 polymer ?
#
loop_
_entity_poly.entity_id
_entity_poly.type
_entity_poly.pdbx_seq_one_letter_code
_entity_poly.pdbx_strand_id
1 'polypeptide(L)' 'IEQFIEMEHCQTTIPEKAAVTIDGYIAENRTPIKNLYIVGTDADRRSMGITRAAYSTLHMIQEMKNDGNLKEERIV' A
#
# COMPACT_ATOMS: atom_id res chain seq x y z
N ILE A 1 12.41 15.98 -3.44
CA ILE A 1 11.25 15.13 -3.07
C ILE A 1 11.35 14.72 -1.62
N GLU A 2 12.47 14.11 -1.19
CA GLU A 2 12.70 13.70 0.21
C GLU A 2 12.49 14.80 1.25
N GLN A 3 12.90 16.05 0.97
CA GLN A 3 12.69 17.19 1.90
C GLN A 3 11.22 17.56 2.17
N PHE A 4 10.27 16.98 1.42
CA PHE A 4 8.84 17.18 1.58
C PHE A 4 8.11 15.91 2.06
N ILE A 5 8.85 14.85 2.38
CA ILE A 5 8.30 13.57 2.83
C ILE A 5 8.79 13.34 4.27
N GLU A 6 7.86 13.43 5.21
CA GLU A 6 8.10 12.95 6.56
C GLU A 6 7.82 11.45 6.60
N MET A 7 8.86 10.64 6.85
CA MET A 7 8.74 9.19 7.00
C MET A 7 8.81 8.85 8.49
N GLU A 8 7.70 8.39 9.05
CA GLU A 8 7.65 7.84 10.40
C GLU A 8 7.70 6.31 10.33
N HIS A 9 8.70 5.70 10.98
CA HIS A 9 8.78 4.24 11.08
C HIS A 9 8.21 3.77 12.42
N CYS A 10 7.05 3.12 12.35
CA CYS A 10 6.40 2.47 13.48
C CYS A 10 6.46 0.94 13.31
N GLN A 11 7.24 0.26 14.15
CA GLN A 11 7.25 -1.21 14.19
C GLN A 11 6.51 -1.70 15.44
N THR A 12 5.36 -2.33 15.24
CA THR A 12 4.69 -3.10 16.29
C THR A 12 4.95 -4.57 16.05
N THR A 13 5.72 -5.21 16.94
CA THR A 13 5.96 -6.66 16.87
C THR A 13 4.72 -7.38 17.38
N ILE A 14 3.80 -7.67 16.47
CA ILE A 14 2.71 -8.61 16.74
C ILE A 14 3.33 -10.01 16.61
N PRO A 15 3.16 -10.93 17.58
CA PRO A 15 3.58 -12.31 17.37
C PRO A 15 2.82 -12.84 16.16
N GLU A 16 3.54 -13.03 15.06
CA GLU A 16 2.99 -13.58 13.83
C GLU A 16 2.42 -14.96 14.17
N LYS A 17 1.10 -15.07 14.17
CA LYS A 17 0.44 -16.36 14.10
C LYS A 17 0.22 -16.61 12.62
N ALA A 18 0.91 -17.62 12.08
CA ALA A 18 0.53 -18.27 10.82
C ALA A 18 -0.84 -18.96 11.00
N ALA A 19 -1.87 -18.16 11.24
CA ALA A 19 -3.23 -18.61 11.42
C ALA A 19 -3.84 -18.77 10.03
N VAL A 20 -4.18 -20.02 9.70
CA VAL A 20 -4.96 -20.31 8.50
C VAL A 20 -6.30 -19.59 8.64
N THR A 21 -6.52 -18.60 7.78
CA THR A 21 -7.77 -17.84 7.75
C THR A 21 -8.57 -18.33 6.56
N ILE A 22 -9.73 -18.95 6.81
CA ILE A 22 -10.57 -19.56 5.77
C ILE A 22 -11.27 -18.47 4.93
N ASP A 23 -11.58 -17.32 5.53
CA ASP A 23 -12.21 -16.16 4.89
C ASP A 23 -11.34 -14.89 5.01
N GLY A 24 -10.02 -15.05 4.93
CA GLY A 24 -9.10 -13.92 5.03
C GLY A 24 -9.28 -12.96 3.85
N TYR A 25 -9.48 -11.68 4.15
CA TYR A 25 -9.50 -10.61 3.14
C TYR A 25 -8.14 -9.92 3.08
N ILE A 26 -7.59 -9.81 1.86
CA ILE A 26 -6.42 -8.98 1.59
C ILE A 26 -6.91 -7.54 1.42
N ALA A 27 -6.35 -6.62 2.20
CA ALA A 27 -6.77 -5.24 2.18
C ALA A 27 -6.48 -4.57 0.82
N GLU A 28 -7.31 -3.62 0.43
CA GLU A 28 -7.07 -2.78 -0.75
C GLU A 28 -6.26 -1.54 -0.39
N ASN A 29 -5.56 -0.97 -1.36
CA ASN A 29 -4.71 0.20 -1.16
C ASN A 29 -5.43 1.42 -0.57
N ARG A 30 -6.75 1.50 -0.76
CA ARG A 30 -7.56 2.62 -0.30
C ARG A 30 -8.14 2.34 1.07
N THR A 31 -7.90 3.25 2.00
CA THR A 31 -8.49 3.17 3.34
C THR A 31 -9.73 4.07 3.46
N PRO A 32 -10.59 3.87 4.47
CA PRO A 32 -11.66 4.81 4.79
C PRO A 32 -11.16 6.20 5.23
N ILE A 33 -9.88 6.34 5.57
CA ILE A 33 -9.26 7.59 5.99
C ILE A 33 -8.73 8.33 4.76
N LYS A 34 -9.17 9.57 4.57
CA LYS A 34 -8.75 10.40 3.44
C LYS A 34 -7.24 10.59 3.44
N ASN A 35 -6.64 10.47 2.26
CA ASN A 35 -5.21 10.64 2.02
C ASN A 35 -4.31 9.64 2.79
N LEU A 36 -4.89 8.55 3.30
CA LEU A 36 -4.16 7.43 3.86
C LEU A 36 -4.32 6.23 2.94
N TYR A 37 -3.19 5.76 2.43
CA TYR A 37 -3.12 4.60 1.55
C TYR A 37 -2.20 3.54 2.15
N ILE A 38 -2.51 2.28 1.88
CA ILE A 38 -1.69 1.15 2.32
C ILE A 38 -0.99 0.51 1.12
N VAL A 39 0.25 0.07 1.35
CA VAL A 39 1.07 -0.67 0.38
C VAL A 39 1.82 -1.77 1.13
N GLY A 40 2.19 -2.83 0.42
CA GLY A 40 2.86 -3.99 0.99
C GLY A 40 2.31 -5.30 0.46
N THR A 41 2.85 -6.42 0.98
CA THR A 41 2.44 -7.77 0.58
C THR A 41 1.02 -8.14 1.01
N ASP A 42 0.44 -7.39 1.94
CA ASP A 42 -0.93 -7.60 2.43
C ASP A 42 -1.94 -6.61 1.82
N ALA A 43 -1.49 -5.81 0.84
CA ALA A 43 -2.27 -4.77 0.17
C ALA A 43 -2.55 -5.05 -1.32
N ASP A 44 -2.09 -6.19 -1.86
CA ASP A 44 -2.41 -6.63 -3.22
C ASP A 44 -2.58 -8.14 -3.27
N ARG A 45 -3.63 -8.61 -3.94
CA ARG A 45 -3.94 -10.05 -4.08
C ARG A 45 -3.12 -10.77 -5.16
N ARG A 46 -2.41 -10.02 -6.01
CA ARG A 46 -1.66 -10.55 -7.15
C ARG A 46 -0.21 -10.85 -6.75
N SER A 47 0.39 -11.87 -7.38
CA SER A 47 1.82 -12.22 -7.20
C SER A 47 2.20 -12.63 -5.76
N MET A 48 3.49 -12.68 -5.43
CA MET A 48 4.06 -13.02 -4.12
C MET A 48 5.24 -12.12 -3.76
N GLY A 49 5.48 -11.92 -2.47
CA GLY A 49 6.67 -11.25 -1.94
C GLY A 49 6.89 -9.84 -2.51
N ILE A 50 8.15 -9.51 -2.85
CA ILE A 50 8.53 -8.17 -3.32
C ILE A 50 7.77 -7.72 -4.57
N THR A 51 7.45 -8.64 -5.48
CA THR A 51 6.69 -8.32 -6.70
C THR A 51 5.26 -7.89 -6.36
N ARG A 52 4.63 -8.53 -5.37
CA ARG A 52 3.32 -8.10 -4.86
C ARG A 52 3.38 -6.72 -4.21
N ALA A 53 4.38 -6.47 -3.38
CA ALA A 53 4.58 -5.15 -2.79
C ALA A 53 4.74 -4.06 -3.87
N ALA A 54 5.50 -4.33 -4.93
CA ALA A 54 5.66 -3.41 -6.04
C ALA A 54 4.33 -3.13 -6.78
N TYR A 55 3.51 -4.16 -7.04
CA TYR A 55 2.17 -3.97 -7.63
C TYR A 55 1.27 -3.13 -6.74
N SER A 56 1.31 -3.34 -5.42
CA SER A 56 0.54 -2.53 -4.47
C SER A 56 0.93 -1.04 -4.56
N THR A 57 2.22 -0.72 -4.71
CA THR A 57 2.69 0.67 -4.87
C THR A 57 2.17 1.30 -6.17
N LEU A 58 2.20 0.55 -7.28
CA LEU A 58 1.66 1.04 -8.55
C LEU A 58 0.16 1.32 -8.46
N HIS A 59 -0.59 0.47 -7.75
CA HIS A 59 -2.02 0.66 -7.56
C HIS A 59 -2.32 1.86 -6.65
N MET A 60 -1.55 2.04 -5.57
CA MET A 60 -1.62 3.26 -4.74
C MET A 60 -1.40 4.53 -5.56
N ILE A 61 -0.39 4.57 -6.44
CA ILE A 61 -0.14 5.73 -7.31
C ILE A 61 -1.37 6.03 -8.18
N GLN A 62 -2.04 5.00 -8.70
CA GLN A 62 -3.27 5.18 -9.48
C GLN A 62 -4.42 5.74 -8.62
N GLU A 63 -4.61 5.22 -7.41
CA GLU A 63 -5.64 5.71 -6.48
C GLU A 63 -5.38 7.16 -6.04
N MET A 64 -4.13 7.54 -5.79
CA MET A 64 -3.76 8.93 -5.50
C MET A 64 -4.07 9.87 -6.66
N LYS A 65 -3.89 9.42 -7.91
CA LYS A 65 -4.27 10.19 -9.11
C LYS A 65 -5.78 10.34 -9.21
N ASN A 66 -6.52 9.23 -9.03
CA ASN A 66 -7.98 9.24 -9.04
C ASN A 66 -8.57 10.18 -7.98
N ASP A 67 -7.87 10.31 -6.85
CA ASP A 67 -8.25 11.18 -5.74
C ASP A 67 -7.82 12.64 -5.92
N GLY A 68 -7.11 12.97 -7.01
CA GLY A 68 -6.60 14.31 -7.27
C GLY A 68 -5.40 14.71 -6.39
N ASN A 69 -4.84 13.76 -5.65
CA ASN A 69 -3.70 13.95 -4.74
C ASN A 69 -2.34 13.85 -5.46
N LEU A 70 -2.32 13.33 -6.69
CA LEU A 70 -1.14 13.27 -7.54
C LEU A 70 -1.46 13.75 -8.96
N LYS A 71 -0.69 14.69 -9.47
CA LYS A 71 -0.83 15.20 -10.84
C LYS A 71 -0.25 14.19 -11.84
N GLU A 72 -0.79 14.19 -13.06
CA GLU A 72 -0.28 13.38 -14.16
C GLU A 72 1.03 13.99 -14.70
N GLU A 73 2.15 13.61 -14.09
CA GLU A 73 3.47 13.83 -14.66
C GLU A 73 3.96 12.52 -15.28
N ARG A 74 4.36 12.57 -16.56
CA ARG A 74 5.03 11.44 -17.21
C ARG A 74 6.37 11.24 -16.54
N ILE A 75 6.52 10.14 -15.82
CA ILE A 75 7.83 9.65 -15.39
C ILE A 75 8.46 9.07 -16.66
N VAL A 76 9.40 9.83 -17.23
CA VAL A 76 10.23 9.42 -18.39
C VAL A 76 11.43 8.65 -17.87
#